data_AF-A0A956JDD3-F1
#
_entry.id   AF-A0A956JDD3-F1
#
_cell.length_a   1.000
_cell.length_b   1.000
_cell.length_c   1.000
_cell.angle_alpha   90.00
_cell.angle_beta   90.00
_cell.angle_gamma   90.00
#
_symmetry.space_group_name_H-M   'P 1'
#
loop_
_entity.id
_entity.type
_entity.pdbx_description
1 polymer ?
#
loop_
_entity_poly.entity_id
_entity_poly.type
_entity_poly.pdbx_seq_one_letter_code
_entity_poly.pdbx_strand_id
1 'polypeptide(L)'
;MSVPNESLRSWGGARGMLAGLVLLGAPGGCYSGLSSLDAQETDGSGPGGSEGDSSGGEVEADPMPLQPLHRLNRLEYDNTVRDLLGTERRPSAAFGPDPEANGFDNMAEQLALSPVLLDAYEQAAHDVIADAIDLRPSFSARFASSELSVGGGYPVGELWALTGNAASVEVVVPQEGDHELVLLAGASTIGPAPVPTASLEVDGAVVASFTVQGSGANPQDHEVGLALSPGPHTLRVVPTNFINDAVANTSNNVLVASLTVRSVEITDGPGHELIYVCDPSAAHIPEEAEHCYQEIIARFAFRAWRRPLTADEEESLRGLWITIRGHGETEEDALRLVMRAVMLSPKFFYRARTTADEDSEAWLDDYVLASRLSYFLW
;
A
#
# COMPACT_ATOMS: atom_id res chain seq x y z
N MET A 1 18.81 48.93 -21.83
CA MET A 1 20.04 48.13 -21.92
C MET A 1 19.74 46.78 -21.31
N SER A 2 19.64 45.80 -22.19
CA SER A 2 19.36 44.40 -21.95
C SER A 2 20.57 43.69 -21.34
N VAL A 3 20.34 42.60 -20.60
CA VAL A 3 21.08 41.31 -20.56
C VAL A 3 20.71 40.56 -19.25
N PRO A 4 20.65 39.22 -19.25
CA PRO A 4 19.51 38.47 -18.75
C PRO A 4 19.81 37.47 -17.62
N ASN A 5 18.75 36.72 -17.31
CA ASN A 5 18.56 35.58 -16.41
C ASN A 5 19.19 34.28 -16.98
N GLU A 6 19.93 33.53 -16.17
CA GLU A 6 20.28 32.11 -16.41
C GLU A 6 20.38 31.38 -15.06
N SER A 7 19.41 30.50 -14.77
CA SER A 7 19.62 29.38 -13.85
C SER A 7 18.66 28.23 -14.19
N LEU A 8 19.12 27.31 -15.02
CA LEU A 8 18.57 25.96 -15.14
C LEU A 8 19.70 24.99 -14.80
N ARG A 9 19.63 24.36 -13.62
CA ARG A 9 20.46 23.21 -13.28
C ARG A 9 19.58 21.96 -13.27
N SER A 10 19.87 21.12 -14.24
CA SER A 10 19.43 19.74 -14.42
C SER A 10 19.60 18.89 -13.15
N TRP A 11 18.55 18.19 -12.74
CA TRP A 11 18.65 17.07 -11.81
C TRP A 11 18.86 15.78 -12.62
N GLY A 12 20.09 15.27 -12.56
CA GLY A 12 20.44 13.93 -13.03
C GLY A 12 20.26 12.94 -11.89
N GLY A 13 19.52 11.85 -12.18
CA GLY A 13 19.22 10.80 -11.21
C GLY A 13 20.45 10.06 -10.70
N ALA A 14 20.42 9.74 -9.41
CA ALA A 14 21.28 8.75 -8.79
C ALA A 14 20.40 7.57 -8.34
N ARG A 15 20.64 6.41 -8.94
CA ARG A 15 20.01 5.13 -8.57
C ARG A 15 20.67 4.65 -7.28
N GLY A 16 19.93 4.66 -6.18
CA GLY A 16 20.32 4.05 -4.91
C GLY A 16 20.23 2.53 -4.99
N MET A 17 21.29 1.86 -4.55
CA MET A 17 21.52 0.43 -4.65
C MET A 17 21.03 -0.25 -3.35
N LEU A 18 20.07 -1.18 -3.46
CA LEU A 18 19.55 -1.99 -2.37
C LEU A 18 20.67 -2.79 -1.68
N ALA A 19 20.89 -2.54 -0.38
CA ALA A 19 21.73 -3.38 0.48
C ALA A 19 20.83 -4.20 1.41
N GLY A 20 20.84 -5.52 1.22
CA GLY A 20 20.09 -6.48 2.03
C GLY A 20 20.64 -6.57 3.45
N LEU A 21 19.76 -6.39 4.44
CA LEU A 21 20.07 -6.53 5.85
C LEU A 21 19.97 -8.01 6.26
N VAL A 22 21.11 -8.66 6.46
CA VAL A 22 21.22 -10.01 7.03
C VAL A 22 21.22 -9.88 8.56
N LEU A 23 20.15 -10.35 9.21
CA LEU A 23 20.09 -10.48 10.67
C LEU A 23 20.92 -11.70 11.11
N LEU A 24 22.11 -11.43 11.67
CA LEU A 24 22.96 -12.41 12.35
C LEU A 24 22.36 -12.76 13.71
N GLY A 25 21.89 -14.01 13.84
CA GLY A 25 21.51 -14.61 15.11
C GLY A 25 22.74 -14.97 15.97
N ALA A 26 22.64 -14.72 17.27
CA ALA A 26 23.56 -15.25 18.27
C ALA A 26 22.92 -16.47 18.98
N PRO A 27 23.67 -17.54 19.27
CA PRO A 27 23.15 -18.82 19.76
C PRO A 27 23.21 -18.94 21.29
N GLY A 28 22.33 -19.75 21.87
CA GLY A 28 22.52 -20.25 23.24
C GLY A 28 21.24 -20.83 23.86
N GLY A 29 21.19 -22.15 24.01
CA GLY A 29 20.16 -22.82 24.82
C GLY A 29 19.90 -24.27 24.40
N CYS A 30 20.75 -25.19 24.87
CA CYS A 30 20.67 -26.62 24.63
C CYS A 30 19.36 -27.24 25.17
N TYR A 31 18.70 -28.08 24.37
CA TYR A 31 17.73 -29.07 24.87
C TYR A 31 18.27 -30.47 24.55
N SER A 32 18.60 -31.21 25.60
CA SER A 32 19.00 -32.62 25.54
C SER A 32 18.09 -33.41 26.47
N GLY A 33 17.42 -34.43 25.95
CA GLY A 33 16.61 -35.34 26.76
C GLY A 33 15.83 -36.34 25.92
N LEU A 34 16.51 -37.35 25.39
CA LEU A 34 15.89 -38.61 24.95
C LEU A 34 15.32 -39.35 26.17
N SER A 35 14.17 -40.02 26.01
CA SER A 35 13.96 -41.39 26.48
C SER A 35 12.85 -42.06 25.67
N SER A 36 13.22 -43.08 24.92
CA SER A 36 12.37 -44.21 24.54
C SER A 36 11.76 -44.86 25.79
N LEU A 37 10.59 -45.50 25.66
CA LEU A 37 10.38 -46.87 26.17
C LEU A 37 9.08 -47.51 25.63
N ASP A 38 9.17 -48.82 25.57
CA ASP A 38 8.36 -49.83 24.89
C ASP A 38 6.87 -49.89 25.23
N ALA A 39 6.11 -50.35 24.23
CA ALA A 39 4.75 -50.86 24.39
C ALA A 39 4.80 -52.31 24.90
N GLN A 40 4.10 -52.59 26.00
CA GLN A 40 3.78 -53.96 26.39
C GLN A 40 2.28 -54.10 26.69
N GLU A 41 1.68 -54.98 25.90
CA GLU A 41 0.30 -55.44 25.96
C GLU A 41 0.17 -56.54 27.02
N THR A 42 -0.84 -56.47 27.91
CA THR A 42 -1.47 -57.65 28.52
C THR A 42 -2.93 -57.36 28.88
N ASP A 43 -3.69 -58.45 28.87
CA ASP A 43 -5.13 -58.62 28.73
C ASP A 43 -5.77 -59.06 30.07
N GLY A 44 -7.10 -58.89 30.24
CA GLY A 44 -7.92 -59.78 31.10
C GLY A 44 -8.51 -59.28 32.45
N SER A 45 -9.76 -58.79 32.38
CA SER A 45 -10.99 -59.08 33.19
C SER A 45 -10.98 -59.44 34.70
N GLY A 46 -11.86 -58.76 35.47
CA GLY A 46 -12.57 -59.29 36.66
C GLY A 46 -13.05 -58.24 37.68
N PRO A 47 -14.36 -58.19 38.07
CA PRO A 47 -14.90 -57.13 38.92
C PRO A 47 -14.92 -57.51 40.41
N GLY A 48 -14.57 -56.57 41.29
CA GLY A 48 -14.70 -56.69 42.73
C GLY A 48 -14.75 -55.32 43.38
N GLY A 49 -15.92 -54.95 43.92
CA GLY A 49 -16.10 -53.69 44.63
C GLY A 49 -15.53 -53.74 46.05
N SER A 50 -15.08 -52.60 46.56
CA SER A 50 -15.22 -52.21 47.96
C SER A 50 -14.78 -50.75 48.13
N GLU A 51 -15.70 -49.95 48.66
CA GLU A 51 -15.55 -48.85 49.62
C GLU A 51 -14.22 -48.08 49.71
N GLY A 52 -14.33 -46.77 49.44
CA GLY A 52 -13.81 -45.73 50.34
C GLY A 52 -12.35 -45.31 50.19
N ASP A 53 -12.09 -44.30 49.36
CA ASP A 53 -11.17 -43.23 49.72
C ASP A 53 -11.53 -41.96 48.92
N SER A 54 -11.91 -40.89 49.63
CA SER A 54 -12.00 -39.56 49.04
C SER A 54 -10.65 -38.88 49.20
N SER A 55 -9.63 -39.40 48.51
CA SER A 55 -8.47 -38.60 48.17
C SER A 55 -8.90 -37.71 47.01
N GLY A 56 -8.98 -36.40 47.27
CA GLY A 56 -9.10 -35.41 46.23
C GLY A 56 -7.86 -35.50 45.35
N GLY A 57 -7.94 -36.31 44.30
CA GLY A 57 -6.98 -36.28 43.22
C GLY A 57 -7.02 -34.87 42.65
N GLU A 58 -5.90 -34.17 42.76
CA GLU A 58 -5.62 -33.04 41.89
C GLU A 58 -5.85 -33.55 40.47
N VAL A 59 -6.95 -33.11 39.86
CA VAL A 59 -7.11 -33.23 38.42
C VAL A 59 -6.00 -32.36 37.88
N GLU A 60 -4.88 -32.97 37.53
CA GLU A 60 -3.84 -32.33 36.73
C GLU A 60 -4.58 -31.84 35.48
N ALA A 61 -4.85 -30.54 35.44
CA ALA A 61 -5.54 -29.93 34.32
C ALA A 61 -4.66 -30.21 33.11
N ASP A 62 -5.17 -31.00 32.15
CA ASP A 62 -4.52 -31.14 30.86
C ASP A 62 -4.19 -29.72 30.38
N PRO A 63 -2.92 -29.38 30.13
CA PRO A 63 -2.56 -28.03 29.74
C PRO A 63 -3.38 -27.69 28.51
N MET A 64 -4.18 -26.62 28.60
CA MET A 64 -5.06 -26.25 27.51
C MET A 64 -4.25 -26.18 26.21
N PRO A 65 -4.77 -26.77 25.11
CA PRO A 65 -4.02 -26.83 23.86
C PRO A 65 -3.61 -25.41 23.45
N LEU A 66 -2.32 -25.25 23.11
CA LEU A 66 -1.77 -23.97 22.65
C LEU A 66 -2.67 -23.40 21.55
N GLN A 67 -3.31 -22.26 21.81
CA GLN A 67 -4.14 -21.62 20.81
C GLN A 67 -3.26 -21.17 19.63
N PRO A 68 -3.61 -21.56 18.39
CA PRO A 68 -2.84 -21.18 17.21
C PRO A 68 -2.87 -19.66 17.03
N LEU A 69 -1.73 -19.10 16.63
CA LEU A 69 -1.59 -17.67 16.40
C LEU A 69 -2.53 -17.23 15.27
N HIS A 70 -3.51 -16.39 15.59
CA HIS A 70 -4.46 -15.88 14.61
C HIS A 70 -3.87 -14.70 13.86
N ARG A 71 -3.35 -14.96 12.66
CA ARG A 71 -2.97 -13.91 11.70
C ARG A 71 -4.24 -13.15 11.29
N LEU A 72 -4.12 -11.86 10.99
CA LEU A 72 -5.18 -11.10 10.35
C LEU A 72 -5.47 -11.70 8.97
N ASN A 73 -6.73 -12.03 8.71
CA ASN A 73 -7.16 -12.36 7.35
C ASN A 73 -7.10 -11.11 6.46
N ARG A 74 -7.34 -11.26 5.15
CA ARG A 74 -7.28 -10.16 4.18
C ARG A 74 -8.16 -8.97 4.53
N LEU A 75 -9.40 -9.24 4.94
CA LEU A 75 -10.37 -8.21 5.29
C LEU A 75 -9.93 -7.46 6.55
N GLU A 76 -9.56 -8.20 7.61
CA GLU A 76 -9.04 -7.65 8.86
C GLU A 76 -7.77 -6.82 8.61
N TYR A 77 -6.87 -7.27 7.72
CA TYR A 77 -5.67 -6.53 7.34
C TYR A 77 -6.01 -5.21 6.65
N ASP A 78 -6.84 -5.23 5.60
CA ASP A 78 -7.24 -4.02 4.86
C ASP A 78 -7.93 -3.01 5.79
N ASN A 79 -8.76 -3.51 6.71
CA ASN A 79 -9.46 -2.68 7.69
C ASN A 79 -8.51 -2.06 8.72
N THR A 80 -7.53 -2.84 9.21
CA THR A 80 -6.50 -2.35 10.13
C THR A 80 -5.63 -1.28 9.47
N VAL A 81 -5.23 -1.51 8.21
CA VAL A 81 -4.46 -0.54 7.42
C VAL A 81 -5.26 0.74 7.16
N ARG A 82 -6.54 0.63 6.80
CA ARG A 82 -7.42 1.79 6.61
C ARG A 82 -7.56 2.61 7.89
N ASP A 83 -7.78 1.98 9.04
CA ASP A 83 -7.86 2.70 10.32
C ASP A 83 -6.55 3.41 10.66
N LEU A 84 -5.43 2.71 10.48
CA LEU A 84 -4.11 3.20 10.86
C LEU A 84 -3.63 4.36 9.97
N LEU A 85 -3.89 4.28 8.67
CA LEU A 85 -3.27 5.13 7.64
C LEU A 85 -4.27 5.94 6.81
N GLY A 86 -5.58 5.79 7.01
CA GLY A 86 -6.62 6.54 6.28
C GLY A 86 -6.76 6.17 4.80
N THR A 87 -5.94 5.25 4.28
CA THR A 87 -5.92 4.88 2.86
C THR A 87 -7.18 4.12 2.44
N GLU A 88 -7.65 4.38 1.22
CA GLU A 88 -8.73 3.63 0.58
C GLU A 88 -8.24 2.37 -0.14
N ARG A 89 -6.91 2.16 -0.20
CA ARG A 89 -6.30 1.00 -0.85
C ARG A 89 -6.71 -0.31 -0.18
N ARG A 90 -6.65 -1.38 -0.97
CA ARG A 90 -6.89 -2.77 -0.53
C ARG A 90 -5.64 -3.62 -0.82
N PRO A 91 -4.56 -3.46 -0.04
CA PRO A 91 -3.30 -4.17 -0.26
C PRO A 91 -3.47 -5.71 -0.26
N SER A 92 -4.49 -6.23 0.43
CA SER A 92 -4.74 -7.66 0.48
C SER A 92 -5.05 -8.32 -0.87
N ALA A 93 -5.39 -7.52 -1.90
CA ALA A 93 -5.58 -8.00 -3.26
C ALA A 93 -4.36 -8.78 -3.80
N ALA A 94 -3.15 -8.46 -3.34
CA ALA A 94 -1.91 -9.10 -3.76
C ALA A 94 -1.55 -10.38 -2.98
N PHE A 95 -2.24 -10.69 -1.88
CA PHE A 95 -1.83 -11.76 -0.94
C PHE A 95 -2.23 -13.17 -1.40
N GLY A 96 -3.03 -13.28 -2.46
CA GLY A 96 -3.79 -14.51 -2.76
C GLY A 96 -4.99 -14.67 -1.81
N PRO A 97 -5.93 -15.59 -2.07
CA PRO A 97 -7.04 -15.86 -1.14
C PRO A 97 -6.53 -16.55 0.13
N ASP A 98 -7.11 -16.21 1.28
CA ASP A 98 -6.88 -16.97 2.51
C ASP A 98 -7.52 -18.37 2.39
N PRO A 99 -6.92 -19.42 2.99
CA PRO A 99 -7.50 -20.76 2.95
C PRO A 99 -8.83 -20.79 3.73
N GLU A 100 -9.89 -21.24 3.06
CA GLU A 100 -11.19 -21.44 3.66
C GLU A 100 -11.32 -22.86 4.21
N ALA A 101 -11.80 -22.99 5.45
CA ALA A 101 -12.29 -24.25 5.97
C ALA A 101 -13.62 -24.07 6.67
N ASN A 102 -14.55 -24.99 6.41
CA ASN A 102 -15.92 -24.94 6.92
C ASN A 102 -16.66 -23.61 6.62
N GLY A 103 -16.24 -22.87 5.58
CA GLY A 103 -16.81 -21.57 5.20
C GLY A 103 -16.26 -20.36 5.98
N PHE A 104 -15.17 -20.53 6.72
CA PHE A 104 -14.49 -19.45 7.45
C PHE A 104 -13.06 -19.27 6.91
N ASP A 105 -12.65 -18.01 6.72
CA ASP A 105 -11.31 -17.61 6.23
C ASP A 105 -10.40 -17.08 7.36
N ASN A 106 -10.87 -17.12 8.61
CA ASN A 106 -10.18 -16.62 9.81
C ASN A 106 -9.70 -17.75 10.73
N MET A 107 -9.49 -18.96 10.20
CA MET A 107 -9.04 -20.09 11.01
C MET A 107 -7.52 -20.03 11.22
N ALA A 108 -7.08 -19.68 12.43
CA ALA A 108 -5.68 -19.50 12.81
C ALA A 108 -4.76 -20.68 12.42
N GLU A 109 -5.25 -21.92 12.45
CA GLU A 109 -4.49 -23.13 12.09
C GLU A 109 -4.08 -23.20 10.61
N GLN A 110 -4.73 -22.43 9.74
CA GLN A 110 -4.56 -22.52 8.29
C GLN A 110 -3.84 -21.31 7.70
N LEU A 111 -3.64 -20.25 8.49
CA LEU A 111 -3.05 -18.98 8.03
C LEU A 111 -1.51 -18.99 8.11
N ALA A 112 -0.86 -20.01 7.54
CA ALA A 112 0.60 -20.10 7.51
C ALA A 112 1.24 -18.99 6.62
N LEU A 113 2.33 -18.39 7.10
CA LEU A 113 3.11 -17.42 6.33
C LEU A 113 4.01 -18.13 5.31
N SER A 114 3.83 -17.81 4.02
CA SER A 114 4.74 -18.23 2.95
C SER A 114 5.73 -17.11 2.62
N PRO A 115 6.91 -17.41 2.04
CA PRO A 115 7.85 -16.38 1.58
C PRO A 115 7.21 -15.37 0.62
N VAL A 116 6.40 -15.84 -0.33
CA VAL A 116 5.68 -14.98 -1.29
C VAL A 116 4.71 -14.04 -0.59
N LEU A 117 4.04 -14.52 0.46
CA LEU A 117 3.13 -13.69 1.25
C LEU A 117 3.89 -12.63 2.06
N LEU A 118 5.09 -12.94 2.57
CA LEU A 118 5.94 -11.96 3.25
C LEU A 118 6.42 -10.85 2.29
N ASP A 119 6.83 -11.21 1.06
CA ASP A 119 7.19 -10.24 0.04
C ASP A 119 5.99 -9.33 -0.31
N ALA A 120 4.79 -9.93 -0.41
CA ALA A 120 3.56 -9.17 -0.66
C ALA A 120 3.23 -8.21 0.50
N TYR A 121 3.49 -8.61 1.75
CA TYR A 121 3.34 -7.73 2.91
C TYR A 121 4.35 -6.59 2.93
N GLU A 122 5.60 -6.84 2.55
CA GLU A 122 6.66 -5.83 2.46
C GLU A 122 6.32 -4.75 1.44
N GLN A 123 5.84 -5.18 0.27
CA GLN A 123 5.37 -4.30 -0.79
C GLN A 123 4.10 -3.56 -0.36
N ALA A 124 3.15 -4.25 0.27
CA ALA A 124 1.95 -3.61 0.79
C ALA A 124 2.28 -2.51 1.80
N ALA A 125 3.14 -2.79 2.78
CA ALA A 125 3.55 -1.81 3.79
C ALA A 125 4.25 -0.60 3.15
N HIS A 126 5.11 -0.81 2.15
CA HIS A 126 5.71 0.26 1.37
C HIS A 126 4.64 1.15 0.73
N ASP A 127 3.73 0.56 -0.03
CA ASP A 127 2.79 1.30 -0.87
C ASP A 127 1.74 2.05 -0.07
N VAL A 128 1.27 1.48 1.05
CA VAL A 128 0.26 2.14 1.89
C VAL A 128 0.86 3.25 2.76
N ILE A 129 2.13 3.13 3.17
CA ILE A 129 2.82 4.23 3.89
C ILE A 129 3.11 5.38 2.94
N ALA A 130 3.57 5.09 1.72
CA ALA A 130 3.74 6.10 0.68
C ALA A 130 2.40 6.81 0.38
N ASP A 131 1.33 6.04 0.14
CA ASP A 131 0.00 6.61 -0.09
C ASP A 131 -0.50 7.49 1.05
N ALA A 132 -0.17 7.14 2.30
CA ALA A 132 -0.63 7.83 3.49
C ALA A 132 0.06 9.16 3.78
N ILE A 133 1.34 9.27 3.45
CA ILE A 133 2.20 10.41 3.83
C ILE A 133 2.53 11.30 2.62
N ASP A 134 2.64 10.73 1.42
CA ASP A 134 3.12 11.49 0.27
C ASP A 134 2.14 12.59 -0.13
N LEU A 135 2.71 13.75 -0.44
CA LEU A 135 1.98 14.87 -1.01
C LEU A 135 1.37 14.46 -2.34
N ARG A 136 0.10 14.82 -2.53
CA ARG A 136 -0.67 14.43 -3.71
C ARG A 136 -1.47 15.62 -4.25
N PRO A 137 -1.83 15.63 -5.53
CA PRO A 137 -2.78 16.61 -6.05
C PRO A 137 -4.06 16.63 -5.20
N SER A 138 -4.54 17.82 -4.83
CA SER A 138 -5.83 18.03 -4.15
C SER A 138 -7.01 17.45 -4.95
N PHE A 139 -6.88 17.36 -6.27
CA PHE A 139 -7.80 16.66 -7.16
C PHE A 139 -7.05 15.88 -8.24
N SER A 140 -7.50 14.66 -8.54
CA SER A 140 -6.99 13.88 -9.67
C SER A 140 -8.07 12.93 -10.19
N ALA A 141 -8.28 12.91 -11.50
CA ALA A 141 -9.14 11.96 -12.18
C ALA A 141 -8.41 11.41 -13.41
N ARG A 142 -8.28 10.09 -13.49
CA ARG A 142 -7.66 9.38 -14.61
C ARG A 142 -8.70 8.52 -15.29
N PHE A 143 -8.79 8.64 -16.60
CA PHE A 143 -9.69 7.88 -17.45
C PHE A 143 -8.87 7.02 -18.39
N ALA A 144 -9.00 5.69 -18.26
CA ALA A 144 -8.41 4.75 -19.20
C ALA A 144 -9.09 4.85 -20.57
N SER A 145 -8.44 4.33 -21.61
CA SER A 145 -8.98 4.32 -22.97
C SER A 145 -10.37 3.68 -23.07
N SER A 146 -10.67 2.71 -22.21
CA SER A 146 -11.97 2.01 -22.11
C SER A 146 -13.09 2.86 -21.50
N GLU A 147 -12.76 3.94 -20.80
CA GLU A 147 -13.70 4.89 -20.18
C GLU A 147 -14.00 6.08 -21.10
N LEU A 148 -13.28 6.21 -22.22
CA LEU A 148 -13.47 7.30 -23.17
C LEU A 148 -14.60 6.99 -24.14
N SER A 149 -15.47 7.96 -24.36
CA SER A 149 -16.45 7.94 -25.44
C SER A 149 -15.77 8.20 -26.78
N VAL A 150 -15.83 7.23 -27.68
CA VAL A 150 -15.18 7.23 -29.00
C VAL A 150 -16.19 6.94 -30.10
N GLY A 151 -16.13 7.70 -31.20
CA GLY A 151 -17.00 7.51 -32.38
C GLY A 151 -16.55 6.39 -33.34
N GLY A 152 -15.43 5.74 -33.03
CA GLY A 152 -14.80 4.74 -33.88
C GLY A 152 -13.39 4.38 -33.40
N GLY A 153 -12.76 3.43 -34.08
CA GLY A 153 -11.42 2.96 -33.76
C GLY A 153 -11.35 1.47 -33.46
N TYR A 154 -10.22 1.05 -32.92
CA TYR A 154 -9.97 -0.33 -32.51
C TYR A 154 -8.94 -0.40 -31.38
N PRO A 155 -8.99 -1.43 -30.53
CA PRO A 155 -8.03 -1.60 -29.44
C PRO A 155 -6.65 -2.03 -29.97
N VAL A 156 -5.60 -1.56 -29.31
CA VAL A 156 -4.19 -1.93 -29.51
C VAL A 156 -3.58 -2.17 -28.12
N GLY A 157 -3.72 -3.40 -27.61
CA GLY A 157 -3.46 -3.65 -26.19
C GLY A 157 -4.44 -2.87 -25.31
N GLU A 158 -3.91 -2.14 -24.33
CA GLU A 158 -4.68 -1.22 -23.47
C GLU A 158 -4.94 0.16 -24.10
N LEU A 159 -4.42 0.41 -25.31
CA LEU A 159 -4.61 1.68 -26.02
C LEU A 159 -5.79 1.57 -26.99
N TRP A 160 -6.40 2.71 -27.30
CA TRP A 160 -7.41 2.82 -28.34
C TRP A 160 -6.89 3.62 -29.54
N ALA A 161 -6.91 3.01 -30.72
CA ALA A 161 -6.51 3.66 -31.97
C ALA A 161 -7.66 4.51 -32.52
N LEU A 162 -7.50 5.83 -32.56
CA LEU A 162 -8.46 6.74 -33.16
C LEU A 162 -8.36 6.71 -34.68
N THR A 163 -9.51 6.57 -35.35
CA THR A 163 -9.64 6.55 -36.81
C THR A 163 -10.24 7.86 -37.33
N GLY A 164 -9.65 8.99 -36.93
CA GLY A 164 -10.10 10.34 -37.27
C GLY A 164 -11.24 10.89 -36.42
N ASN A 165 -11.82 10.09 -35.52
CA ASN A 165 -12.77 10.54 -34.51
C ASN A 165 -12.05 11.06 -33.26
N ALA A 166 -12.75 11.90 -32.50
CA ALA A 166 -12.30 12.29 -31.18
C ALA A 166 -12.55 11.18 -30.14
N ALA A 167 -11.73 11.18 -29.09
CA ALA A 167 -12.06 10.58 -27.81
C ALA A 167 -12.52 11.68 -26.85
N SER A 168 -13.51 11.41 -26.01
CA SER A 168 -14.06 12.39 -25.08
C SER A 168 -14.46 11.79 -23.75
N VAL A 169 -14.39 12.58 -22.69
CA VAL A 169 -14.84 12.20 -21.34
C VAL A 169 -15.33 13.43 -20.59
N GLU A 170 -16.32 13.23 -19.72
CA GLU A 170 -16.79 14.26 -18.79
C GLU A 170 -16.07 14.12 -17.45
N VAL A 171 -15.65 15.24 -16.88
CA VAL A 171 -15.08 15.28 -15.53
C VAL A 171 -15.71 16.41 -14.74
N VAL A 172 -15.95 16.17 -13.45
CA VAL A 172 -16.43 17.20 -12.53
C VAL A 172 -15.26 17.68 -11.68
N VAL A 173 -14.85 18.92 -11.89
CA VAL A 173 -13.79 19.57 -11.14
C VAL A 173 -14.39 20.14 -9.84
N PRO A 174 -13.87 19.77 -8.65
CA PRO A 174 -14.51 20.13 -7.38
C PRO A 174 -14.25 21.58 -6.98
N GLN A 175 -13.10 22.14 -7.34
CA GLN A 175 -12.64 23.46 -6.91
C GLN A 175 -11.90 24.17 -8.04
N GLU A 176 -11.92 25.50 -8.02
CA GLU A 176 -11.20 26.32 -8.98
C GLU A 176 -9.70 26.21 -8.73
N GLY A 177 -8.90 26.14 -9.80
CA GLY A 177 -7.46 26.20 -9.66
C GLY A 177 -6.69 25.88 -10.93
N ASP A 178 -5.37 25.92 -10.82
CA ASP A 178 -4.47 25.45 -11.86
C ASP A 178 -4.45 23.92 -11.87
N HIS A 179 -4.60 23.38 -13.06
CA HIS A 179 -4.63 21.96 -13.35
C HIS A 179 -3.63 21.63 -14.46
N GLU A 180 -3.35 20.35 -14.58
CA GLU A 180 -2.60 19.78 -15.67
C GLU A 180 -3.41 18.65 -16.30
N LEU A 181 -3.58 18.71 -17.63
CA LEU A 181 -4.08 17.58 -18.40
C LEU A 181 -2.88 16.77 -18.90
N VAL A 182 -2.89 15.48 -18.60
CA VAL A 182 -1.87 14.53 -19.05
C VAL A 182 -2.53 13.52 -19.97
N LEU A 183 -2.20 13.59 -21.25
CA LEU A 183 -2.56 12.58 -22.23
C LEU A 183 -1.39 11.59 -22.37
N LEU A 184 -1.61 10.33 -22.01
CA LEU A 184 -0.69 9.25 -22.36
C LEU A 184 -1.11 8.69 -23.71
N ALA A 185 -0.28 8.91 -24.74
CA ALA A 185 -0.59 8.48 -26.11
C ALA A 185 0.65 8.01 -26.88
N GLY A 186 0.42 7.21 -27.91
CA GLY A 186 1.42 6.77 -28.86
C GLY A 186 1.01 7.05 -30.29
N ALA A 187 1.97 7.01 -31.21
CA ALA A 187 1.71 7.13 -32.64
C ALA A 187 1.81 5.78 -33.35
N SER A 188 1.00 5.61 -34.39
CA SER A 188 1.18 4.57 -35.41
C SER A 188 1.18 5.21 -36.79
N THR A 189 2.07 4.72 -37.66
CA THR A 189 2.15 5.13 -39.07
C THR A 189 2.38 3.91 -39.96
N ILE A 190 1.73 3.89 -41.11
CA ILE A 190 1.90 2.89 -42.16
C ILE A 190 2.26 3.64 -43.46
N GLY A 191 3.25 3.12 -44.18
CA GLY A 191 3.71 3.71 -45.44
C GLY A 191 4.32 5.11 -45.23
N PRO A 192 4.18 6.03 -46.21
CA PRO A 192 4.73 7.39 -46.14
C PRO A 192 3.87 8.37 -45.31
N ALA A 193 3.05 7.88 -44.36
CA ALA A 193 2.15 8.74 -43.60
C ALA A 193 2.93 9.73 -42.71
N PRO A 194 2.47 10.99 -42.57
CA PRO A 194 3.06 11.90 -41.61
C PRO A 194 2.81 11.42 -40.18
N VAL A 195 3.71 11.79 -39.26
CA VAL A 195 3.52 11.53 -37.83
C VAL A 195 2.17 12.14 -37.38
N PRO A 196 1.34 11.39 -36.64
CA PRO A 196 0.07 11.89 -36.12
C PRO A 196 0.27 13.16 -35.29
N THR A 197 -0.66 14.08 -35.45
CA THR A 197 -0.83 15.29 -34.64
C THR A 197 -2.21 15.24 -34.01
N ALA A 198 -2.32 15.78 -32.81
CA ALA A 198 -3.58 15.87 -32.08
C ALA A 198 -3.69 17.21 -31.37
N SER A 199 -4.93 17.56 -31.03
CA SER A 199 -5.24 18.65 -30.12
C SER A 199 -5.96 18.13 -28.88
N LEU A 200 -5.71 18.78 -27.76
CA LEU A 200 -6.52 18.66 -26.55
C LEU A 200 -7.51 19.82 -26.55
N GLU A 201 -8.77 19.50 -26.33
CA GLU A 201 -9.85 20.48 -26.21
C GLU A 201 -10.53 20.35 -24.85
N VAL A 202 -10.93 21.49 -24.29
CA VAL A 202 -11.73 21.61 -23.08
C VAL A 202 -12.94 22.47 -23.43
N ASP A 203 -14.14 21.94 -23.20
CA ASP A 203 -15.42 22.61 -23.49
C ASP A 203 -15.51 23.17 -24.92
N GLY A 204 -14.90 22.46 -25.87
CA GLY A 204 -14.86 22.82 -27.29
C GLY A 204 -13.80 23.85 -27.68
N ALA A 205 -12.98 24.34 -26.74
CA ALA A 205 -11.84 25.20 -27.02
C ALA A 205 -10.54 24.38 -27.06
N VAL A 206 -9.72 24.58 -28.10
CA VAL A 206 -8.39 23.96 -28.21
C VAL A 206 -7.46 24.60 -27.17
N VAL A 207 -6.98 23.79 -26.22
CA VAL A 207 -6.05 24.23 -25.17
C VAL A 207 -4.59 23.88 -25.51
N ALA A 208 -4.37 22.84 -26.32
CA ALA A 208 -3.05 22.48 -26.81
C ALA A 208 -3.13 21.75 -28.16
N SER A 209 -2.05 21.84 -28.93
CA SER A 209 -1.82 21.06 -30.15
C SER A 209 -0.39 20.53 -30.13
N PHE A 210 -0.20 19.25 -30.49
CA PHE A 210 1.11 18.61 -30.46
C PHE A 210 1.24 17.53 -31.53
N THR A 211 2.49 17.22 -31.86
CA THR A 211 2.85 15.98 -32.54
C THR A 211 2.83 14.86 -31.52
N VAL A 212 2.10 13.78 -31.81
CA VAL A 212 2.01 12.62 -30.92
C VAL A 212 3.34 11.86 -30.99
N GLN A 213 4.02 11.79 -29.85
CA GLN A 213 5.30 11.10 -29.73
C GLN A 213 5.06 9.65 -29.26
N GLY A 214 6.13 8.88 -29.14
CA GLY A 214 6.04 7.48 -28.70
C GLY A 214 5.43 6.53 -29.75
N SER A 215 5.09 5.34 -29.30
CA SER A 215 4.52 4.26 -30.12
C SER A 215 3.47 3.47 -29.32
N GLY A 216 2.75 2.55 -29.95
CA GLY A 216 1.82 1.67 -29.23
C GLY A 216 2.47 0.83 -28.13
N ALA A 217 3.76 0.48 -28.26
CA ALA A 217 4.49 -0.27 -27.25
C ALA A 217 5.14 0.61 -26.16
N ASN A 218 5.33 1.89 -26.44
CA ASN A 218 5.94 2.86 -25.52
C ASN A 218 5.26 4.22 -25.73
N PRO A 219 4.02 4.39 -25.22
CA PRO A 219 3.34 5.68 -25.28
C PRO A 219 4.08 6.71 -24.42
N GLN A 220 3.88 7.99 -24.71
CA GLN A 220 4.49 9.11 -24.01
C GLN A 220 3.44 10.09 -23.50
N ASP A 221 3.79 10.76 -22.41
CA ASP A 221 2.95 11.80 -21.81
C ASP A 221 3.01 13.09 -22.62
N HIS A 222 1.83 13.70 -22.76
CA HIS A 222 1.62 15.01 -23.34
C HIS A 222 0.89 15.86 -22.32
N GLU A 223 1.61 16.81 -21.73
CA GLU A 223 1.15 17.60 -20.59
C GLU A 223 0.78 19.03 -21.03
N VAL A 224 -0.34 19.55 -20.51
CA VAL A 224 -0.76 20.94 -20.68
C VAL A 224 -1.30 21.49 -19.36
N GLY A 225 -0.71 22.59 -18.90
CA GLY A 225 -1.23 23.36 -17.78
C GLY A 225 -2.37 24.28 -18.21
N LEU A 226 -3.43 24.36 -17.41
CA LEU A 226 -4.59 25.22 -17.63
C LEU A 226 -5.32 25.49 -16.30
N ALA A 227 -6.08 26.58 -16.25
CA ALA A 227 -7.02 26.81 -15.14
C ALA A 227 -8.40 26.21 -15.49
N LEU A 228 -8.99 25.47 -14.55
CA LEU A 228 -10.35 24.95 -14.66
C LEU A 228 -11.24 25.52 -13.56
N SER A 229 -12.47 25.87 -13.92
CA SER A 229 -13.51 26.29 -12.98
C SER A 229 -14.11 25.09 -12.25
N PRO A 230 -14.78 25.27 -11.10
CA PRO A 230 -15.57 24.20 -10.50
C PRO A 230 -16.75 23.83 -11.39
N GLY A 231 -17.03 22.54 -11.52
CA GLY A 231 -18.17 22.02 -12.28
C GLY A 231 -17.80 21.02 -13.37
N PRO A 232 -18.78 20.62 -14.20
CA PRO A 232 -18.56 19.67 -15.28
C PRO A 232 -17.79 20.30 -16.43
N HIS A 233 -16.80 19.57 -16.94
CA HIS A 233 -15.99 19.91 -18.09
C HIS A 233 -15.95 18.73 -19.07
N THR A 234 -15.98 19.03 -20.37
CA THR A 234 -15.79 18.03 -21.42
C THR A 234 -14.36 18.09 -21.93
N LEU A 235 -13.60 17.02 -21.70
CA LEU A 235 -12.24 16.88 -22.23
C LEU A 235 -12.27 16.07 -23.53
N ARG A 236 -11.52 16.49 -24.55
CA ARG A 236 -11.43 15.79 -25.83
C ARG A 236 -10.01 15.68 -26.35
N VAL A 237 -9.69 14.54 -26.95
CA VAL A 237 -8.49 14.31 -27.75
C VAL A 237 -8.92 14.21 -29.22
N VAL A 238 -8.43 15.11 -30.06
CA VAL A 238 -8.88 15.22 -31.46
C VAL A 238 -7.68 15.08 -32.41
N PRO A 239 -7.59 14.00 -33.22
CA PRO A 239 -6.58 13.88 -34.27
C PRO A 239 -6.72 15.00 -35.31
N THR A 240 -5.62 15.68 -35.66
CA THR A 240 -5.64 16.87 -36.55
C THR A 240 -5.09 16.64 -37.96
N ASN A 241 -4.43 15.50 -38.21
CA ASN A 241 -3.91 15.14 -39.54
C ASN A 241 -4.14 13.64 -39.87
N PHE A 242 -5.29 13.11 -39.46
CA PHE A 242 -5.63 11.72 -39.72
C PHE A 242 -5.64 11.40 -41.22
N ILE A 243 -4.99 10.30 -41.60
CA ILE A 243 -5.01 9.76 -42.96
C ILE A 243 -5.25 8.24 -42.92
N ASN A 244 -6.08 7.76 -43.85
CA ASN A 244 -6.29 6.35 -44.11
C ASN A 244 -6.57 6.14 -45.61
N ASP A 245 -5.51 5.94 -46.38
CA ASP A 245 -5.55 5.68 -47.82
C ASP A 245 -5.11 4.23 -48.09
N ALA A 246 -6.08 3.38 -48.40
CA ALA A 246 -5.84 1.97 -48.71
C ALA A 246 -5.12 1.77 -50.04
N VAL A 247 -5.27 2.68 -51.01
CA VAL A 247 -4.63 2.57 -52.34
C VAL A 247 -3.16 2.92 -52.23
N ALA A 248 -2.84 3.98 -51.49
CA ALA A 248 -1.47 4.37 -51.21
C ALA A 248 -0.81 3.57 -50.07
N ASN A 249 -1.54 2.64 -49.45
CA ASN A 249 -1.13 1.90 -48.25
C ASN A 249 -0.52 2.83 -47.19
N THR A 250 -1.23 3.94 -46.92
CA THR A 250 -0.77 5.05 -46.09
C THR A 250 -1.79 5.31 -45.01
N SER A 251 -1.42 5.14 -43.74
CA SER A 251 -2.31 5.51 -42.63
C SER A 251 -1.54 6.03 -41.42
N ASN A 252 -2.19 6.85 -40.61
CA ASN A 252 -1.67 7.22 -39.30
C ASN A 252 -2.78 7.18 -38.25
N ASN A 253 -2.42 6.88 -37.01
CA ASN A 253 -3.37 6.82 -35.90
C ASN A 253 -2.75 7.41 -34.64
N VAL A 254 -3.58 8.12 -33.88
CA VAL A 254 -3.32 8.46 -32.49
C VAL A 254 -3.80 7.29 -31.64
N LEU A 255 -2.92 6.72 -30.82
CA LEU A 255 -3.22 5.64 -29.90
C LEU A 255 -3.35 6.23 -28.50
N VAL A 256 -4.56 6.32 -27.95
CA VAL A 256 -4.80 6.92 -26.62
C VAL A 256 -4.78 5.83 -25.57
N ALA A 257 -3.94 5.96 -24.54
CA ALA A 257 -3.91 5.06 -23.39
C ALA A 257 -4.78 5.58 -22.26
N SER A 258 -4.65 6.87 -21.92
CA SER A 258 -5.43 7.49 -20.86
C SER A 258 -5.44 9.00 -20.97
N LEU A 259 -6.46 9.62 -20.41
CA LEU A 259 -6.51 11.06 -20.16
C LEU A 259 -6.60 11.29 -18.65
N THR A 260 -5.71 12.11 -18.09
CA THR A 260 -5.71 12.46 -16.67
C THR A 260 -5.88 13.96 -16.52
N VAL A 261 -6.70 14.40 -15.57
CA VAL A 261 -6.69 15.77 -15.05
C VAL A 261 -6.23 15.72 -13.60
N ARG A 262 -5.24 16.52 -13.24
CA ARG A 262 -4.77 16.66 -11.85
C ARG A 262 -4.60 18.13 -11.49
N SER A 263 -4.87 18.49 -10.25
CA SER A 263 -4.57 19.82 -9.74
C SER A 263 -3.05 20.01 -9.60
N VAL A 264 -2.59 21.25 -9.75
CA VAL A 264 -1.22 21.65 -9.42
C VAL A 264 -1.08 21.85 -7.90
N GLU A 265 -2.16 22.29 -7.25
CA GLU A 265 -2.22 22.34 -5.79
C GLU A 265 -2.06 20.93 -5.21
N ILE A 266 -1.12 20.81 -4.28
CA ILE A 266 -0.83 19.59 -3.53
C ILE A 266 -1.40 19.68 -2.13
N THR A 267 -1.83 18.55 -1.60
CA THR A 267 -2.34 18.37 -0.24
C THR A 267 -1.66 17.16 0.40
N ASP A 268 -1.81 17.04 1.70
CA ASP A 268 -1.27 15.93 2.46
C ASP A 268 -1.97 14.60 2.10
N GLY A 269 -1.27 13.49 2.30
CA GLY A 269 -1.86 12.16 2.16
C GLY A 269 -2.97 11.91 3.20
N PRO A 270 -3.89 10.96 2.94
CA PRO A 270 -5.02 10.65 3.83
C PRO A 270 -4.60 10.19 5.23
N GLY A 271 -3.35 9.77 5.43
CA GLY A 271 -2.84 9.34 6.72
C GLY A 271 -2.10 10.42 7.49
N HIS A 272 -1.85 11.59 6.89
CA HIS A 272 -1.03 12.63 7.50
C HIS A 272 -1.57 13.05 8.87
N GLU A 273 -2.85 13.39 8.98
CA GLU A 273 -3.49 13.73 10.27
C GLU A 273 -3.51 12.56 11.28
N LEU A 274 -3.47 11.32 10.80
CA LEU A 274 -3.50 10.12 11.66
C LEU A 274 -2.11 9.75 12.20
N ILE A 275 -1.05 10.14 11.49
CA ILE A 275 0.34 9.80 11.77
C ILE A 275 1.03 10.96 12.50
N TYR A 276 0.92 12.18 11.98
CA TYR A 276 1.61 13.37 12.49
C TYR A 276 0.84 14.02 13.64
N VAL A 277 1.09 13.56 14.85
CA VAL A 277 0.51 14.13 16.08
C VAL A 277 1.18 15.42 16.56
N CYS A 278 2.32 15.73 15.96
CA CYS A 278 3.06 16.97 16.05
C CYS A 278 3.70 17.23 14.68
N ASP A 279 4.13 18.48 14.43
CA ASP A 279 4.79 18.87 13.18
C ASP A 279 6.31 19.01 13.41
N PRO A 280 7.14 18.09 12.90
CA PRO A 280 8.59 18.18 13.04
C PRO A 280 9.18 19.41 12.35
N SER A 281 8.52 19.96 11.32
CA SER A 281 8.99 21.14 10.59
C SER A 281 8.80 22.44 11.38
N ALA A 282 7.92 22.44 12.38
CA ALA A 282 7.70 23.55 13.29
C ALA A 282 8.74 23.64 14.43
N ALA A 283 9.64 22.66 14.55
CA ALA A 283 10.68 22.62 15.57
C ALA A 283 11.73 23.73 15.37
N HIS A 284 12.18 24.36 16.46
CA HIS A 284 13.18 25.44 16.39
C HIS A 284 14.61 24.90 16.49
N ILE A 285 14.78 23.72 17.09
CA ILE A 285 16.06 23.04 17.29
C ILE A 285 15.95 21.55 16.91
N PRO A 286 17.06 20.89 16.52
CA PRO A 286 17.03 19.48 16.11
C PRO A 286 16.47 18.53 17.17
N GLU A 287 16.73 18.77 18.45
CA GLU A 287 16.27 17.92 19.54
C GLU A 287 14.74 17.93 19.70
N GLU A 288 14.08 19.06 19.37
CA GLU A 288 12.62 19.16 19.36
C GLU A 288 12.01 18.34 18.20
N ALA A 289 12.62 18.43 17.01
CA ALA A 289 12.20 17.63 15.86
C ALA A 289 12.34 16.14 16.14
N GLU A 290 13.49 15.73 16.70
CA GLU A 290 13.74 14.34 17.09
C GLU A 290 12.71 13.84 18.12
N HIS A 291 12.36 14.66 19.13
CA HIS A 291 11.32 14.29 20.09
C HIS A 291 9.95 14.09 19.41
N CYS A 292 9.60 14.96 18.46
CA CYS A 292 8.37 14.81 17.70
C CYS A 292 8.33 13.52 16.87
N TYR A 293 9.42 13.16 16.16
CA TYR A 293 9.49 11.88 15.44
C TYR A 293 9.35 10.67 16.37
N GLN A 294 9.96 10.72 17.56
CA GLN A 294 9.83 9.66 18.56
C GLN A 294 8.38 9.51 19.05
N GLU A 295 7.67 10.62 19.26
CA GLU A 295 6.25 10.61 19.63
C GLU A 295 5.38 10.03 18.50
N ILE A 296 5.63 10.44 17.25
CA ILE A 296 4.96 9.89 16.06
C ILE A 296 5.14 8.38 15.98
N ILE A 297 6.39 7.89 16.08
CA ILE A 297 6.72 6.46 16.01
C ILE A 297 6.05 5.67 17.13
N ALA A 298 6.12 6.17 18.37
CA ALA A 298 5.51 5.52 19.52
C ALA A 298 3.99 5.44 19.38
N ARG A 299 3.34 6.53 18.95
CA ARG A 299 1.90 6.56 18.75
C ARG A 299 1.44 5.67 17.60
N PHE A 300 2.20 5.66 16.50
CA PHE A 300 1.96 4.76 15.38
C PHE A 300 2.05 3.29 15.82
N ALA A 301 3.12 2.90 16.52
CA ALA A 301 3.31 1.53 16.97
C ALA A 301 2.29 1.10 18.04
N PHE A 302 1.89 2.01 18.94
CA PHE A 302 0.78 1.78 19.89
C PHE A 302 -0.52 1.41 19.16
N ARG A 303 -0.89 2.17 18.12
CA ARG A 303 -2.09 1.90 17.30
C ARG A 303 -1.93 0.63 16.48
N ALA A 304 -0.79 0.44 15.83
CA ALA A 304 -0.53 -0.71 14.96
C ALA A 304 -0.52 -2.04 15.73
N TRP A 305 0.12 -2.07 16.91
CA TRP A 305 0.19 -3.27 17.74
C TRP A 305 -1.00 -3.38 18.71
N ARG A 306 -1.85 -2.34 18.78
CA ARG A 306 -3.12 -2.29 19.52
C ARG A 306 -2.94 -2.51 21.02
N ARG A 307 -1.82 -2.04 21.58
CA ARG A 307 -1.50 -2.09 23.02
C ARG A 307 -0.42 -1.08 23.41
N PRO A 308 -0.27 -0.75 24.70
CA PRO A 308 0.88 -0.03 25.22
C PRO A 308 2.21 -0.67 24.80
N LEU A 309 3.17 0.17 24.43
CA LEU A 309 4.55 -0.25 24.16
C LEU A 309 5.26 -0.53 25.50
N THR A 310 6.14 -1.53 25.51
CA THR A 310 7.07 -1.69 26.63
C THR A 310 8.24 -0.71 26.48
N ALA A 311 8.93 -0.40 27.57
CA ALA A 311 10.12 0.47 27.53
C ALA A 311 11.18 -0.03 26.53
N ASP A 312 11.43 -1.35 26.52
CA ASP A 312 12.37 -1.98 25.59
C ASP A 312 11.94 -1.84 24.12
N GLU A 313 10.62 -1.85 23.85
CA GLU A 313 10.07 -1.66 22.50
C GLU A 313 10.22 -0.22 22.04
N GLU A 314 9.93 0.76 22.91
CA GLU A 314 10.14 2.17 22.62
C GLU A 314 11.63 2.46 22.34
N GLU A 315 12.52 1.92 23.17
CA GLU A 315 13.97 2.05 22.98
C GLU A 315 14.43 1.37 21.69
N SER A 316 13.90 0.20 21.36
CA SER A 316 14.24 -0.51 20.12
C SER A 316 13.81 0.25 18.87
N LEU A 317 12.60 0.82 18.86
CA LEU A 317 12.09 1.61 17.72
C LEU A 317 12.87 2.91 17.55
N ARG A 318 13.18 3.60 18.67
CA ARG A 318 14.06 4.76 18.67
C ARG A 318 15.45 4.42 18.13
N GLY A 319 16.05 3.34 18.62
CA GLY A 319 17.37 2.89 18.17
C GLY A 319 17.40 2.52 16.70
N LEU A 320 16.33 1.90 16.18
CA LEU A 320 16.18 1.62 14.76
C LEU A 320 16.15 2.91 13.93
N TRP A 321 15.36 3.89 14.34
CA TRP A 321 15.28 5.19 13.67
C TRP A 321 16.64 5.90 13.62
N ILE A 322 17.34 5.97 14.74
CA ILE A 322 18.70 6.56 14.83
C ILE A 322 19.67 5.81 13.90
N THR A 323 19.59 4.46 13.87
CA THR A 323 20.46 3.64 13.01
C THR A 323 20.22 3.92 11.53
N ILE A 324 18.96 4.05 11.12
CA ILE A 324 18.60 4.36 9.72
C ILE A 324 19.11 5.74 9.33
N ARG A 325 18.92 6.74 10.19
CA ARG A 325 19.49 8.10 10.01
C ARG A 325 21.02 8.07 9.92
N GLY A 326 21.67 7.23 10.72
CA GLY A 326 23.12 7.01 10.68
C GLY A 326 23.65 6.48 9.35
N HIS A 327 22.80 5.85 8.53
CA HIS A 327 23.14 5.42 7.17
C HIS A 327 22.91 6.50 6.10
N GLY A 328 22.47 7.71 6.49
CA GLY A 328 22.33 8.86 5.59
C GLY A 328 20.93 9.08 5.03
N GLU A 329 19.94 8.29 5.44
CA GLU A 329 18.53 8.50 5.08
C GLU A 329 17.99 9.80 5.67
N THR A 330 16.98 10.42 5.03
CA THR A 330 16.31 11.61 5.57
C THR A 330 15.50 11.29 6.84
N GLU A 331 15.08 12.31 7.60
CA GLU A 331 14.22 12.13 8.78
C GLU A 331 12.92 11.41 8.40
N GLU A 332 12.34 11.83 7.27
CA GLU A 332 11.11 11.32 6.71
C GLU A 332 11.27 9.89 6.18
N ASP A 333 12.35 9.59 5.45
CA ASP A 333 12.61 8.23 4.97
C ASP A 333 12.90 7.26 6.12
N ALA A 334 13.57 7.74 7.18
CA ALA A 334 13.76 6.96 8.39
C ALA A 334 12.44 6.65 9.11
N LEU A 335 11.53 7.63 9.19
CA LEU A 335 10.18 7.43 9.73
C LEU A 335 9.43 6.36 8.91
N ARG A 336 9.40 6.49 7.58
CA ARG A 336 8.77 5.51 6.68
C ARG A 336 9.31 4.10 6.91
N LEU A 337 10.62 3.94 7.00
CA LEU A 337 11.25 2.64 7.22
C LEU A 337 10.94 2.03 8.60
N VAL A 338 10.87 2.85 9.65
CA VAL A 338 10.45 2.39 10.98
C VAL A 338 8.99 1.96 10.97
N MET A 339 8.11 2.74 10.35
CA MET A 339 6.69 2.37 10.21
C MET A 339 6.53 1.06 9.43
N ARG A 340 7.31 0.86 8.36
CA ARG A 340 7.34 -0.43 7.65
C ARG A 340 7.79 -1.57 8.56
N ALA A 341 8.84 -1.38 9.36
CA ALA A 341 9.28 -2.38 10.33
C ALA A 341 8.21 -2.69 11.38
N VAL A 342 7.46 -1.69 11.84
CA VAL A 342 6.31 -1.86 12.75
C VAL A 342 5.21 -2.70 12.11
N MET A 343 4.87 -2.45 10.83
CA MET A 343 3.87 -3.20 10.08
C MET A 343 4.34 -4.62 9.70
N LEU A 344 5.64 -4.84 9.56
CA LEU A 344 6.23 -6.16 9.29
C LEU A 344 6.51 -6.97 10.57
N SER A 345 6.19 -6.42 11.74
CA SER A 345 6.31 -7.12 13.01
C SER A 345 5.21 -8.18 13.16
N PRO A 346 5.51 -9.36 13.74
CA PRO A 346 4.46 -10.30 14.16
C PRO A 346 3.37 -9.67 15.04
N LYS A 347 3.70 -8.61 15.80
CA LYS A 347 2.75 -7.88 16.65
C LYS A 347 1.68 -7.13 15.86
N PHE A 348 1.95 -6.82 14.59
CA PHE A 348 0.97 -6.26 13.67
C PHE A 348 0.12 -7.36 13.03
N PHE A 349 0.76 -8.39 12.48
CA PHE A 349 0.08 -9.46 11.75
C PHE A 349 -0.79 -10.35 12.61
N TYR A 350 -0.43 -10.57 13.87
CA TYR A 350 -1.12 -11.52 14.75
C TYR A 350 -1.94 -10.77 15.79
N ARG A 351 -3.13 -11.31 16.08
CA ARG A 351 -3.96 -10.81 17.18
C ARG A 351 -3.27 -11.13 18.51
N ALA A 352 -3.33 -10.19 19.44
CA ALA A 352 -2.77 -10.34 20.77
C ALA A 352 -3.36 -11.57 21.48
N ARG A 353 -2.49 -12.40 22.06
CA ARG A 353 -2.91 -13.57 22.85
C ARG A 353 -3.33 -13.15 24.26
N THR A 354 -4.16 -13.97 24.86
CA THR A 354 -4.26 -14.10 26.30
C THR A 354 -2.94 -14.66 26.83
N THR A 355 -2.39 -14.13 27.93
CA THR A 355 -1.19 -14.73 28.53
C THR A 355 -1.55 -16.13 29.03
N ALA A 356 -0.63 -17.08 28.87
CA ALA A 356 -0.88 -18.51 29.09
C ALA A 356 -0.96 -18.93 30.57
N ASP A 357 -0.97 -17.98 31.52
CA ASP A 357 -1.17 -18.27 32.93
C ASP A 357 -2.66 -18.13 33.26
N GLU A 358 -3.33 -19.27 33.44
CA GLU A 358 -4.74 -19.38 33.88
C GLU A 358 -5.02 -18.65 35.20
N ASP A 359 -4.00 -18.48 36.05
CA ASP A 359 -4.07 -17.81 37.35
C ASP A 359 -3.74 -16.31 37.31
N SER A 360 -3.37 -15.77 36.14
CA SER A 360 -3.15 -14.33 36.00
C SER A 360 -4.47 -13.61 35.71
N GLU A 361 -4.76 -12.51 36.40
CA GLU A 361 -5.84 -11.56 36.03
C GLU A 361 -5.71 -11.07 34.56
N ALA A 362 -4.58 -11.34 33.90
CA ALA A 362 -4.26 -11.06 32.51
C ALA A 362 -4.77 -12.10 31.49
N TRP A 363 -5.55 -13.11 31.90
CA TRP A 363 -6.18 -14.06 30.98
C TRP A 363 -7.04 -13.37 29.90
N LEU A 364 -7.55 -12.15 30.14
CA LEU A 364 -8.21 -11.30 29.15
C LEU A 364 -7.99 -9.84 29.54
N ASP A 365 -6.83 -9.28 29.16
CA ASP A 365 -6.59 -7.83 29.28
C ASP A 365 -7.63 -7.03 28.46
N ASP A 366 -8.01 -5.85 28.93
CA ASP A 366 -9.03 -4.98 28.33
C ASP A 366 -8.70 -4.68 26.86
N TYR A 367 -7.41 -4.52 26.54
CA TYR A 367 -6.94 -4.33 25.16
C TYR A 367 -7.20 -5.55 24.27
N VAL A 368 -6.98 -6.76 24.79
CA VAL A 368 -7.23 -8.01 24.05
C VAL A 368 -8.74 -8.15 23.80
N LEU A 369 -9.58 -7.88 24.80
CA LEU A 369 -11.03 -7.95 24.66
C LEU A 369 -11.54 -6.89 23.65
N ALA A 370 -11.09 -5.64 23.77
CA ALA A 370 -11.47 -4.55 22.86
C ALA A 370 -11.05 -4.85 21.42
N SER A 371 -9.81 -5.31 21.19
CA SER A 371 -9.32 -5.71 19.87
C SER A 371 -10.17 -6.86 19.30
N ARG A 372 -10.57 -7.83 20.14
CA ARG A 372 -11.41 -8.94 19.70
C ARG A 372 -12.82 -8.51 19.30
N LEU A 373 -13.44 -7.61 20.07
CA LEU A 373 -14.74 -7.04 19.74
C LEU A 373 -14.68 -6.19 18.47
N SER A 374 -13.62 -5.42 18.27
CA SER A 374 -13.45 -4.57 17.08
C SER A 374 -13.47 -5.39 15.79
N TYR A 375 -12.74 -6.51 15.73
CA TYR A 375 -12.75 -7.39 14.56
C TYR A 375 -14.02 -8.23 14.42
N PHE A 376 -14.83 -8.37 15.48
CA PHE A 376 -16.14 -9.04 15.39
C PHE A 376 -17.23 -8.12 14.81
N LEU A 377 -17.14 -6.82 15.06
CA LEU A 377 -18.14 -5.83 14.67
C LEU A 377 -17.93 -5.24 13.26
N TRP A 378 -16.81 -5.57 12.62
CA TRP A 378 -16.37 -5.01 11.34
C TRP A 378 -16.65 -5.93 10.15
#